data_AF-A0A969HDZ3-F1
#
_entry.id   AF-A0A969HDZ3-F1
#
_cell.length_a   1.000
_cell.length_b   1.000
_cell.length_c   1.000
_cell.angle_alpha   90.00
_cell.angle_beta   90.00
_cell.angle_gamma   90.00
#
_symmetry.space_group_name_H-M   'P 1'
#
loop_
_entity.id
_entity.type
_entity.pdbx_description
1 polymer ?
#
loop_
_entity_poly.entity_id
_entity_poly.type
_entity_poly.pdbx_seq_one_letter_code
_entity_poly.pdbx_strand_id
1 'polypeptide(L)'
;HHQRRPAARSDYQQRFDGFAQCLVFFITREIERQTDPAGLGQVLDQAQQTIPLLLHQGVKASQIGWLMADINDRLVSRVLAWTEASLEPSPVPYCWLVLGSEARREQTFKTDQDNALIYADPPPETGSSAI
;
A
#
# COMPACT_ATOMS: atom_id res chain seq x y z
N HIS A 1 22.62 11.57 -9.08
CA HIS A 1 21.99 12.20 -7.90
C HIS A 1 20.50 12.47 -8.17
N HIS A 2 19.66 11.43 -8.05
CA HIS A 2 18.20 11.60 -8.10
C HIS A 2 17.67 11.58 -6.67
N GLN A 3 17.46 12.77 -6.10
CA GLN A 3 16.67 12.91 -4.88
C GLN A 3 15.28 12.36 -5.19
N ARG A 4 14.96 11.17 -4.64
CA ARG A 4 13.58 10.67 -4.63
C ARG A 4 12.76 11.71 -3.88
N ARG A 5 11.91 12.45 -4.60
CA ARG A 5 10.93 13.34 -3.97
C ARG A 5 10.14 12.48 -2.97
N PRO A 6 10.06 12.85 -1.69
CA PRO A 6 9.12 12.17 -0.79
C PRO A 6 7.76 12.24 -1.46
N ALA A 7 7.08 11.09 -1.59
CA ALA A 7 5.72 11.02 -2.11
C ALA A 7 4.95 12.17 -1.46
N ALA A 8 4.44 13.09 -2.30
CA ALA A 8 3.78 14.29 -1.84
C ALA A 8 2.84 13.90 -0.70
N ARG A 9 2.93 14.60 0.45
CA ARG A 9 2.00 14.47 1.57
C ARG A 9 0.62 14.23 0.98
N SER A 10 0.13 13.01 1.14
CA SER A 10 -0.89 12.50 0.25
C SER A 10 -2.16 13.32 0.49
N ASP A 11 -2.75 13.87 -0.57
CA ASP A 11 -3.99 14.68 -0.60
C ASP A 11 -5.18 14.01 0.14
N TYR A 12 -5.00 12.76 0.55
CA TYR A 12 -5.98 11.85 1.14
C TYR A 12 -6.36 12.21 2.58
N GLN A 13 -5.44 12.80 3.35
CA GLN A 13 -5.72 13.28 4.71
C GLN A 13 -6.64 14.50 4.74
N GLN A 14 -6.96 15.12 3.61
CA GLN A 14 -7.89 16.25 3.56
C GLN A 14 -9.33 15.84 3.21
N ARG A 15 -9.58 14.54 2.95
CA ARG A 15 -10.90 14.04 2.52
C ARG A 15 -11.78 13.50 3.66
N PHE A 16 -11.24 13.38 4.86
CA PHE A 16 -11.95 12.85 6.01
C PHE A 16 -12.08 13.93 7.08
N ASP A 17 -13.28 14.08 7.64
CA ASP A 17 -13.55 15.00 8.73
C ASP A 17 -13.66 14.24 10.06
N GLY A 18 -13.28 14.92 11.15
CA GLY A 18 -13.53 14.45 12.51
C GLY A 18 -12.92 13.08 12.82
N PHE A 19 -13.76 12.14 13.30
CA PHE A 19 -13.32 10.84 13.81
C PHE A 19 -12.64 9.96 12.74
N ALA A 20 -13.10 10.03 11.48
CA ALA A 20 -12.52 9.25 10.38
C ALA A 20 -11.07 9.67 10.10
N GLN A 21 -10.75 10.95 10.24
CA GLN A 21 -9.39 11.47 10.05
C GLN A 21 -8.40 10.94 11.11
N CYS A 22 -8.83 10.92 12.38
CA CYS A 22 -8.02 10.38 13.47
C CYS A 22 -7.75 8.88 13.26
N LEU A 23 -8.75 8.14 12.77
CA LEU A 23 -8.60 6.72 12.44
C LEU A 23 -7.59 6.50 11.29
N VAL A 24 -7.70 7.26 10.19
CA VAL A 24 -6.73 7.20 9.07
C VAL A 24 -5.31 7.42 9.60
N PHE A 25 -5.12 8.45 10.41
CA PHE A 25 -3.82 8.79 10.97
C PHE A 25 -3.27 7.67 11.87
N PHE A 26 -4.11 7.12 12.75
CA PHE A 26 -3.73 6.03 13.63
C PHE A 26 -3.31 4.78 12.84
N ILE A 27 -4.16 4.33 11.91
CA ILE A 27 -3.88 3.14 11.08
C ILE A 27 -2.62 3.34 10.24
N THR A 28 -2.47 4.51 9.60
CA THR A 28 -1.26 4.85 8.82
C THR A 28 0.00 4.70 9.67
N ARG A 29 0.00 5.29 10.87
CA ARG A 29 1.13 5.21 11.78
C ARG A 29 1.40 3.78 12.23
N GLU A 30 0.35 2.99 12.43
CA GLU A 30 0.51 1.61 12.88
C GLU A 30 1.08 0.71 11.76
N ILE A 31 0.67 0.90 10.50
CA ILE A 31 1.28 0.26 9.32
C ILE A 31 2.78 0.56 9.25
N GLU A 32 3.16 1.84 9.42
CA GLU A 32 4.56 2.26 9.38
C GLU A 32 5.40 1.63 10.50
N ARG A 33 4.80 1.39 11.67
CA ARG A 33 5.46 0.81 12.85
C ARG A 33 5.66 -0.69 12.80
N GLN A 34 4.88 -1.40 12.00
CA GLN A 34 5.07 -2.84 11.87
C GLN A 34 6.46 -3.15 11.32
N THR A 35 6.91 -4.38 11.51
CA THR A 35 8.21 -4.87 11.02
C THR A 35 8.11 -6.25 10.37
N ASP A 36 6.92 -6.85 10.39
CA ASP A 36 6.67 -8.17 9.87
C ASP A 36 5.26 -8.27 9.26
N PRO A 37 5.02 -9.25 8.37
CA PRO A 37 3.73 -9.41 7.71
C PRO A 37 2.57 -9.73 8.66
N ALA A 38 2.81 -10.41 9.78
CA ALA A 38 1.75 -10.77 10.71
C ALA A 38 1.22 -9.52 11.42
N GLY A 39 2.11 -8.60 11.81
CA GLY A 39 1.74 -7.29 12.32
C GLY A 39 0.90 -6.48 11.33
N LEU A 40 1.27 -6.47 10.04
CA LEU A 40 0.46 -5.78 9.01
C LEU A 40 -0.94 -6.39 8.87
N GLY A 41 -1.05 -7.72 8.93
CA GLY A 41 -2.34 -8.42 8.96
C GLY A 41 -3.21 -7.98 10.14
N GLN A 42 -2.62 -7.87 11.33
CA GLN A 42 -3.34 -7.39 12.53
C GLN A 42 -3.86 -5.96 12.37
N VAL A 43 -3.07 -5.07 11.75
CA VAL A 43 -3.51 -3.69 11.49
C VAL A 43 -4.69 -3.65 10.52
N LEU A 44 -4.67 -4.48 9.48
CA LEU A 44 -5.78 -4.61 8.54
C LEU A 44 -7.05 -5.14 9.23
N ASP A 45 -6.92 -6.18 10.05
CA ASP A 45 -8.05 -6.73 10.83
C ASP A 45 -8.65 -5.68 11.77
N GLN A 46 -7.80 -4.92 12.47
CA GLN A 46 -8.24 -3.83 13.34
C GLN A 46 -8.96 -2.73 12.56
N ALA A 47 -8.43 -2.32 11.40
CA ALA A 47 -9.10 -1.35 10.54
C ALA A 47 -10.49 -1.85 10.13
N GLN A 48 -10.60 -3.13 9.75
CA GLN A 48 -11.89 -3.71 9.37
C GLN A 48 -12.90 -3.74 10.52
N GLN A 49 -12.44 -4.02 11.74
CA GLN A 49 -13.29 -4.02 12.93
C GLN A 49 -13.87 -2.63 13.27
N THR A 50 -13.29 -1.55 12.76
CA THR A 50 -13.82 -0.19 12.97
C THR A 50 -14.95 0.19 12.01
N ILE A 51 -15.16 -0.58 10.93
CA ILE A 51 -16.18 -0.28 9.91
C ILE A 51 -17.60 -0.17 10.49
N PRO A 52 -18.08 -1.10 11.35
CA PRO A 52 -19.43 -1.00 11.91
C PRO A 52 -19.62 0.28 12.74
N LEU A 53 -18.57 0.71 13.46
CA LEU A 53 -18.59 1.95 14.24
C LEU A 53 -18.70 3.17 13.34
N LEU A 54 -17.92 3.23 12.24
CA LEU A 54 -17.99 4.32 11.27
C LEU A 54 -19.37 4.43 10.63
N LEU A 55 -19.98 3.30 10.26
CA LEU A 55 -21.34 3.25 9.74
C LEU A 55 -22.35 3.78 10.78
N HIS A 56 -22.23 3.36 12.05
CA HIS A 56 -23.09 3.83 13.13
C HIS A 56 -22.94 5.34 13.39
N GLN A 57 -21.77 5.91 13.15
CA GLN A 57 -21.51 7.35 13.26
C GLN A 57 -21.97 8.15 12.03
N GLY A 58 -22.57 7.50 11.02
CA GLY A 58 -23.09 8.17 9.83
C GLY A 58 -22.04 8.46 8.76
N VAL A 59 -20.84 7.86 8.85
CA VAL A 59 -19.85 7.93 7.77
C VAL A 59 -20.40 7.20 6.55
N LYS A 60 -20.31 7.83 5.37
CA LYS A 60 -20.86 7.26 4.14
C LYS A 60 -20.06 6.01 3.76
N ALA A 61 -20.74 4.95 3.32
CA ALA A 61 -20.10 3.72 2.86
C ALA A 61 -19.03 3.97 1.77
N SER A 62 -19.26 4.95 0.89
CA SER A 62 -18.25 5.37 -0.09
C SER A 62 -16.98 5.87 0.57
N GLN A 63 -17.07 6.73 1.60
CA GLN A 63 -15.91 7.21 2.35
C GLN A 63 -15.17 6.07 3.06
N ILE A 64 -15.90 5.09 3.59
CA ILE A 64 -15.28 3.88 4.17
C ILE A 64 -14.53 3.08 3.10
N GLY A 65 -15.09 2.92 1.90
CA GLY A 65 -14.39 2.30 0.77
C GLY A 65 -13.08 3.03 0.41
N TRP A 66 -13.12 4.36 0.35
CA TRP A 66 -11.92 5.18 0.14
C TRP A 66 -10.87 5.00 1.23
N LEU A 67 -11.31 4.92 2.49
CA LEU A 67 -10.43 4.65 3.63
C LEU A 67 -9.75 3.29 3.49
N MET A 68 -10.52 2.25 3.18
CA MET A 68 -9.96 0.90 3.01
C MET A 68 -8.97 0.82 1.85
N ALA A 69 -9.24 1.51 0.74
CA ALA A 69 -8.31 1.60 -0.38
C ALA A 69 -7.00 2.30 0.03
N ASP A 70 -7.06 3.42 0.76
CA ASP A 70 -5.85 4.12 1.24
C ASP A 70 -5.02 3.26 2.22
N ILE A 71 -5.69 2.52 3.10
CA ILE A 71 -5.05 1.56 4.01
C ILE A 71 -4.33 0.47 3.20
N ASN A 72 -4.98 -0.09 2.18
CA ASN A 72 -4.39 -1.12 1.34
C ASN A 72 -3.18 -0.60 0.55
N ASP A 73 -3.29 0.57 -0.08
CA ASP A 73 -2.18 1.21 -0.83
C ASP A 73 -0.95 1.40 0.06
N ARG A 74 -1.15 1.82 1.31
CA ARG A 74 -0.06 2.00 2.30
C ARG A 74 0.54 0.67 2.72
N LEU A 75 -0.29 -0.34 2.94
CA LEU A 75 0.16 -1.68 3.30
C LEU A 75 1.04 -2.27 2.19
N VAL A 76 0.58 -2.22 0.93
CA VAL A 76 1.35 -2.69 -0.23
C VAL A 76 2.67 -1.92 -0.34
N SER A 77 2.63 -0.59 -0.22
CA SER A 77 3.83 0.25 -0.26
C SER A 77 4.83 -0.12 0.85
N ARG A 78 4.34 -0.44 2.05
CA ARG A 78 5.18 -0.86 3.19
C ARG A 78 5.83 -2.21 2.94
N VAL A 79 5.07 -3.17 2.42
CA VAL A 79 5.58 -4.50 2.06
C VAL A 79 6.65 -4.38 0.98
N LEU A 80 6.39 -3.64 -0.10
CA LEU A 80 7.36 -3.42 -1.17
C LEU A 80 8.67 -2.82 -0.63
N ALA A 81 8.57 -1.80 0.23
CA ALA A 81 9.75 -1.18 0.82
C ALA A 81 10.57 -2.16 1.70
N TRP A 82 9.93 -3.08 2.43
CA TRP A 82 10.65 -4.12 3.16
C TRP A 82 11.29 -5.14 2.24
N THR A 83 10.55 -5.61 1.25
CA THR A 83 11.06 -6.58 0.28
C THR A 83 12.26 -6.01 -0.44
N GLU A 84 12.18 -4.77 -0.92
CA GLU A 84 13.31 -4.04 -1.53
C GLU A 84 14.52 -3.92 -0.59
N ALA A 85 14.29 -3.64 0.69
CA ALA A 85 15.39 -3.51 1.66
C ALA A 85 16.04 -4.86 2.02
N SER A 86 15.31 -5.97 1.86
CA SER A 86 15.81 -7.32 2.13
C SER A 86 16.52 -7.97 0.94
N LEU A 87 16.37 -7.39 -0.26
CA LEU A 87 16.95 -7.88 -1.49
C LEU A 87 18.14 -7.02 -1.91
N GLU A 88 18.95 -7.55 -2.84
CA GLU A 88 19.94 -6.74 -3.54
C GLU A 88 19.26 -5.69 -4.43
N PRO A 89 19.93 -4.54 -4.69
CA PRO A 89 19.39 -3.54 -5.59
C PRO A 89 19.01 -4.15 -6.94
N SER A 90 17.81 -3.81 -7.43
CA SER A 90 17.34 -4.33 -8.71
C SER A 90 18.37 -4.03 -9.82
N PRO A 91 18.75 -5.04 -10.64
CA PRO A 91 19.73 -4.86 -11.71
C PRO A 91 19.23 -3.91 -12.81
N VAL A 92 17.92 -3.75 -12.91
CA VAL A 92 17.25 -2.85 -13.87
C VAL A 92 16.17 -2.02 -13.19
N PRO A 93 15.82 -0.85 -13.75
CA PRO A 93 14.62 -0.13 -13.32
C PRO A 93 13.37 -0.99 -13.46
N TYR A 94 12.47 -0.93 -12.47
CA TYR A 94 11.15 -1.56 -12.53
C TYR A 94 10.07 -0.64 -11.97
N CYS A 95 8.82 -1.02 -12.23
CA CYS A 95 7.61 -0.39 -11.74
C CYS A 95 6.63 -1.47 -11.28
N TRP A 96 6.10 -1.30 -10.07
CA TRP A 96 4.97 -2.06 -9.56
C TRP A 96 3.66 -1.43 -10.04
N LEU A 97 2.81 -2.23 -10.65
CA LEU A 97 1.49 -1.82 -11.12
C LEU A 97 0.40 -2.47 -10.27
N VAL A 98 -0.50 -1.62 -9.81
CA VAL A 98 -1.77 -2.00 -9.21
C VAL A 98 -2.81 -2.06 -10.34
N LEU A 99 -3.56 -3.16 -10.43
CA LEU A 99 -4.59 -3.38 -11.46
C LEU A 99 -5.95 -3.67 -10.81
N GLY A 100 -6.96 -3.94 -11.63
CA GLY A 100 -8.25 -4.45 -11.14
C GLY A 100 -9.03 -3.47 -10.25
N SER A 101 -9.73 -4.03 -9.27
CA SER A 101 -10.56 -3.28 -8.31
C SER A 101 -9.73 -2.41 -7.36
N GLU A 102 -8.48 -2.80 -7.08
CA GLU A 102 -7.50 -2.00 -6.35
C GLU A 102 -7.17 -0.71 -7.13
N ALA A 103 -6.90 -0.83 -8.43
CA ALA A 103 -6.67 0.33 -9.30
C ALA A 103 -7.90 1.25 -9.42
N ARG A 104 -9.12 0.67 -9.44
CA ARG A 104 -10.37 1.43 -9.48
C ARG A 104 -10.84 1.94 -8.12
N ARG A 105 -10.20 1.52 -7.03
CA ARG A 105 -10.56 1.87 -5.65
C ARG A 105 -11.99 1.48 -5.29
N GLU A 106 -12.42 0.34 -5.83
CA GLU A 106 -13.73 -0.28 -5.58
C GLU A 106 -13.58 -1.50 -4.66
N GLN A 107 -12.47 -1.60 -3.91
CA GLN A 107 -12.17 -2.75 -3.07
C GLN A 107 -13.25 -2.99 -2.00
N THR A 108 -13.70 -4.24 -1.93
CA THR A 108 -14.50 -4.79 -0.82
C THR A 108 -13.57 -5.36 0.27
N PHE A 109 -14.15 -5.79 1.40
CA PHE A 109 -13.41 -6.21 2.61
C PHE A 109 -12.49 -7.43 2.43
N LYS A 110 -12.51 -8.08 1.28
CA LYS A 110 -11.55 -9.13 0.91
C LYS A 110 -11.31 -9.00 -0.59
N THR A 111 -10.06 -8.73 -0.97
CA THR A 111 -9.67 -8.45 -2.36
C THR A 111 -8.78 -9.57 -2.89
N ASP A 112 -8.92 -9.86 -4.18
CA ASP A 112 -7.88 -10.56 -4.94
C ASP A 112 -6.71 -9.59 -5.16
N GLN A 113 -5.48 -10.12 -5.29
CA GLN A 113 -4.31 -9.33 -5.67
C GLN A 113 -4.10 -9.41 -7.18
N ASP A 114 -4.44 -8.33 -7.88
CA ASP A 114 -4.21 -8.15 -9.32
C ASP A 114 -3.05 -7.16 -9.52
N ASN A 115 -1.82 -7.58 -9.22
CA ASN A 115 -0.63 -6.73 -9.40
C ASN A 115 0.26 -7.25 -10.53
N ALA A 116 1.02 -6.34 -11.15
CA ALA A 116 2.00 -6.68 -12.18
C ALA A 116 3.32 -5.95 -11.94
N LEU A 117 4.41 -6.54 -12.43
CA LEU A 117 5.75 -5.95 -12.42
C LEU A 117 6.20 -5.68 -13.85
N ILE A 118 6.51 -4.42 -14.16
CA ILE A 118 7.16 -4.04 -15.42
C ILE A 118 8.61 -3.70 -15.09
N TYR A 119 9.55 -4.25 -15.85
CA TYR A 119 10.97 -3.96 -15.70
C TYR A 119 11.61 -3.70 -17.07
N ALA A 120 12.68 -2.92 -17.09
CA ALA A 120 13.43 -2.69 -18.32
C ALA A 120 14.17 -3.96 -18.76
N ASP A 121 14.40 -4.12 -20.05
CA ASP A 121 15.15 -5.27 -20.57
C ASP A 121 16.52 -5.37 -19.87
N PRO A 122 16.87 -6.55 -19.34
CA PRO A 122 18.19 -6.75 -18.77
C PRO A 122 19.24 -6.56 -19.86
N PRO A 123 20.42 -5.99 -19.52
CA PRO A 123 21.52 -5.97 -20.46
C PRO A 123 21.81 -7.40 -20.93
N PRO A 124 22.19 -7.59 -22.22
CA PRO A 124 22.47 -8.91 -22.74
C PRO A 124 23.48 -9.60 -21.84
N GLU A 125 23.19 -10.85 -21.47
CA GLU A 125 24.03 -11.64 -20.59
C GLU A 125 25.46 -11.63 -21.15
N THR A 126 26.36 -10.91 -20.48
CA THR A 126 27.78 -10.96 -20.83
C THR A 126 28.20 -12.35 -20.39
N GLY A 127 28.34 -13.25 -21.37
CA GLY A 127 28.40 -14.69 -21.16
C GLY A 127 29.24 -15.08 -19.94
N SER A 128 28.70 -16.01 -19.16
CA SER A 128 29.51 -16.85 -18.29
C SER A 128 30.61 -17.46 -19.15
N SER A 129 31.78 -16.83 -19.14
CA SER A 129 33.00 -17.43 -19.66
C SER A 129 33.34 -18.57 -18.73
N ALA A 130 33.39 -19.77 -19.32
CA ALA A 130 33.86 -21.01 -18.75
C ALA A 130 34.90 -20.83 -17.63
N ILE A 131 34.65 -21.46 -16.48
CA ILE A 131 35.65 -22.17 -15.69
C ILE A 131 34.97 -23.37 -15.00
#